data_AF-F3G9P4-F1
#
_entry.id   AF-F3G9P4-F1
#
_cell.length_a   1.000
_cell.length_b   1.000
_cell.length_c   1.000
_cell.angle_alpha   90.00
_cell.angle_beta   90.00
_cell.angle_gamma   90.00
#
_symmetry.space_group_name_H-M   'P 1'
#
loop_
_entity.id
_entity.type
_entity.pdbx_description
1 polymer ?
#
loop_
_entity_poly.entity_id
_entity_poly.type
_entity_poly.pdbx_seq_one_letter_code
_entity_poly.pdbx_strand_id
1 'polypeptide(L)'
;MQWNGALLCTGLLLFNAVAVADDDTAPVDAFVQAEASKVMQENHIAGLSIAVTRQGKQQFYTYGVASKATGQPVTRDALFELGSI
;
A
#
# COMPACT_ATOMS: atom_id res chain seq x y z
N MET A 1 44.51 14.02 54.00
CA MET A 1 43.33 14.91 53.93
C MET A 1 42.53 14.52 52.70
N GLN A 2 41.22 14.43 52.87
CA GLN A 2 40.27 13.79 51.97
C GLN A 2 39.87 14.73 50.82
N TRP A 3 39.46 14.11 49.71
CA TRP A 3 38.33 14.51 48.85
C TRP A 3 38.53 15.66 47.83
N ASN A 4 38.20 15.35 46.56
CA ASN A 4 37.31 16.10 45.64
C ASN A 4 37.87 16.01 44.21
N GLY A 5 37.21 15.50 43.17
CA GLY A 5 35.89 14.93 43.00
C GLY A 5 35.80 14.61 41.50
N ALA A 6 35.71 13.33 41.15
CA ALA A 6 35.56 12.92 39.77
C ALA A 6 34.12 13.24 39.32
N LEU A 7 33.90 14.38 38.67
CA LEU A 7 32.69 14.62 37.89
C LEU A 7 32.95 14.12 36.46
N LEU A 8 32.72 12.83 36.23
CA LEU A 8 32.43 12.34 34.89
C LEU A 8 31.02 12.81 34.55
N CYS A 9 30.89 13.90 33.78
CA CYS A 9 29.66 14.23 33.08
C CYS A 9 29.48 13.23 31.93
N THR A 10 28.83 12.11 32.22
CA THR A 10 28.32 11.17 31.22
C THR A 10 27.30 11.91 30.34
N GLY A 11 27.73 12.28 29.13
CA GLY A 11 26.87 12.86 28.11
C GLY A 11 25.75 11.89 27.76
N LEU A 12 24.51 12.28 28.05
CA LEU A 12 23.30 11.57 27.64
C LEU A 12 23.20 11.67 26.11
N LEU A 13 23.64 10.63 25.40
CA LEU A 13 23.36 10.50 23.97
C LEU A 13 21.87 10.19 23.82
N LEU A 14 21.08 11.21 23.45
CA LEU A 14 19.71 11.06 22.99
C LEU A 14 19.74 10.29 21.67
N PHE A 15 19.67 8.96 21.75
CA PHE A 15 19.30 8.11 20.63
C PHE A 15 17.82 8.42 20.32
N ASN A 16 17.59 9.37 19.42
CA ASN A 16 16.29 9.46 18.76
C ASN A 16 16.18 8.23 17.86
N ALA A 17 15.42 7.21 18.32
CA ALA A 17 14.99 6.14 17.44
C ALA A 17 14.14 6.78 16.34
N VAL A 18 14.65 6.81 15.11
CA VAL A 18 13.79 6.99 13.94
C VAL A 18 12.86 5.79 13.93
N ALA A 19 11.61 6.00 14.30
CA ALA A 19 10.56 5.05 14.02
C ALA A 19 10.39 5.02 12.50
N VAL A 20 10.99 4.02 11.86
CA VAL A 20 10.63 3.67 10.48
C VAL A 20 9.23 3.08 10.58
N ALA A 21 8.23 3.82 10.10
CA ALA A 21 6.92 3.25 9.88
C ALA A 21 7.05 2.23 8.76
N ASP A 22 6.99 0.95 9.10
CA ASP A 22 6.90 -0.12 8.12
C ASP A 22 5.53 0.00 7.45
N ASP A 23 5.49 0.47 6.20
CA ASP A 23 4.25 0.49 5.41
C ASP A 23 4.03 -0.96 4.98
N ASP A 24 3.36 -1.73 5.85
CA ASP A 24 3.04 -3.16 5.70
C ASP A 24 2.00 -3.39 4.59
N THR A 25 2.17 -2.73 3.44
CA THR A 25 1.29 -2.81 2.27
C THR A 25 1.70 -3.95 1.35
N ALA A 26 2.97 -4.37 1.34
CA ALA A 26 3.45 -5.44 0.48
C ALA A 26 2.68 -6.76 0.64
N PRO A 27 2.29 -7.20 1.85
CA PRO A 27 1.42 -8.37 2.00
C PRO A 27 0.02 -8.16 1.42
N VAL A 28 -0.53 -6.95 1.52
CA VAL A 28 -1.85 -6.60 0.99
C VAL A 28 -1.83 -6.55 -0.54
N ASP A 29 -0.78 -5.97 -1.13
CA ASP A 29 -0.64 -5.87 -2.58
C ASP A 29 -0.59 -7.25 -3.24
N ALA A 30 0.22 -8.17 -2.67
CA ALA A 30 0.32 -9.55 -3.14
C ALA A 30 -1.01 -10.29 -2.99
N PHE A 31 -1.73 -10.09 -1.88
CA PHE A 31 -3.05 -10.68 -1.66
C PHE A 31 -4.06 -10.17 -2.69
N VAL A 32 -4.16 -8.85 -2.90
CA VAL A 32 -5.09 -8.26 -3.87
C VAL A 32 -4.79 -8.75 -5.28
N GLN A 33 -3.51 -8.84 -5.66
CA GLN A 33 -3.12 -9.37 -6.97
C GLN A 33 -3.55 -10.82 -7.16
N ALA A 34 -3.31 -11.69 -6.16
CA ALA A 34 -3.66 -13.10 -6.24
C ALA A 34 -5.18 -13.31 -6.38
N GLU A 35 -5.97 -12.66 -5.53
CA GLU A 35 -7.42 -12.82 -5.53
C GLU A 35 -8.08 -12.14 -6.75
N ALA A 36 -7.59 -10.98 -7.18
CA ALA A 36 -8.07 -10.33 -8.40
C ALA A 36 -7.81 -11.23 -9.63
N SER A 37 -6.60 -11.78 -9.75
CA SER A 37 -6.25 -12.68 -10.86
C SER A 37 -7.16 -13.91 -10.90
N LYS A 38 -7.43 -14.51 -9.74
CA LYS A 38 -8.33 -15.66 -9.60
C LYS A 38 -9.75 -15.33 -10.05
N VAL A 39 -10.35 -14.28 -9.50
CA VAL A 39 -11.73 -13.88 -9.84
C VAL A 39 -11.86 -13.48 -11.31
N MET A 40 -10.87 -12.77 -11.86
CA MET A 40 -10.84 -12.41 -13.28
C MET A 40 -10.81 -13.63 -14.18
N GLN A 41 -10.00 -14.65 -13.82
CA GLN A 41 -9.93 -15.90 -14.58
C GLN A 41 -11.23 -16.70 -14.49
N GLU A 42 -11.77 -16.91 -13.29
CA GLU A 42 -12.99 -17.69 -13.07
C GLU A 42 -14.20 -17.10 -13.79
N ASN A 43 -14.26 -15.77 -13.91
CA ASN A 43 -15.43 -15.06 -14.45
C ASN A 43 -15.17 -14.41 -15.82
N HIS A 44 -14.01 -14.66 -16.44
CA HIS A 44 -13.63 -14.09 -17.74
C HIS A 44 -13.73 -12.54 -17.79
N ILE A 45 -13.36 -11.89 -16.69
CA ILE A 45 -13.40 -10.42 -16.57
C ILE A 45 -12.21 -9.85 -17.34
N ALA A 46 -12.48 -9.03 -18.36
CA ALA A 46 -11.44 -8.46 -19.22
C ALA A 46 -10.61 -7.37 -18.55
N GLY A 47 -11.21 -6.62 -17.63
CA GLY A 47 -10.56 -5.52 -16.92
C GLY A 47 -11.22 -5.26 -15.57
N LEU A 48 -10.43 -4.91 -14.57
CA LEU A 48 -10.85 -4.72 -13.19
C LEU A 48 -10.09 -3.55 -12.56
N SER A 49 -10.79 -2.71 -11.79
CA SER A 49 -10.21 -1.65 -10.96
C SER A 49 -10.68 -1.83 -9.52
N ILE A 50 -9.74 -1.81 -8.56
CA ILE A 50 -10.01 -1.92 -7.13
C ILE A 50 -9.40 -0.70 -6.44
N ALA A 51 -10.22 0.03 -5.70
CA ALA A 51 -9.78 1.15 -4.86
C ALA A 51 -9.98 0.80 -3.39
N VAL A 52 -8.93 0.93 -2.58
CA VAL A 52 -8.97 0.68 -1.13
C VAL A 52 -8.57 1.97 -0.41
N THR A 53 -9.41 2.43 0.52
CA THR A 53 -9.05 3.53 1.43
C THR A 53 -8.89 3.00 2.85
N ARG A 54 -7.70 3.17 3.44
CA ARG A 54 -7.40 2.77 4.82
C ARG A 54 -6.56 3.84 5.49
N GLN A 55 -6.98 4.29 6.68
CA GLN A 55 -6.27 5.33 7.45
C GLN A 55 -5.99 6.60 6.62
N GLY A 56 -6.92 7.00 5.74
CA GLY A 56 -6.78 8.17 4.87
C GLY A 56 -5.84 7.97 3.67
N LYS A 57 -5.14 6.83 3.55
CA LYS A 57 -4.36 6.47 2.36
C LYS A 57 -5.26 5.74 1.36
N GLN A 58 -5.18 6.12 0.09
CA GLN A 58 -5.86 5.44 -1.00
C GLN A 58 -4.86 4.62 -1.83
N GLN A 59 -5.18 3.36 -2.09
CA GLN A 59 -4.43 2.46 -2.96
C GLN A 59 -5.32 2.00 -4.10
N PHE A 60 -4.73 1.88 -5.30
CA PHE A 60 -5.45 1.54 -6.51
C PHE A 60 -4.74 0.38 -7.20
N TYR A 61 -5.52 -0.63 -7.57
CA TYR A 61 -5.05 -1.81 -8.28
C TYR A 61 -5.86 -1.94 -9.56
N THR A 62 -5.19 -1.88 -10.71
CA THR A 62 -5.82 -1.90 -12.03
C THR A 62 -5.26 -3.05 -12.84
N TYR A 63 -6.16 -3.85 -13.43
CA TYR A 63 -5.81 -5.07 -14.15
C TYR A 63 -6.53 -5.14 -15.50
N GLY A 64 -5.86 -5.71 -16.49
CA GLY A 64 -6.46 -6.00 -17.79
C GLY A 64 -6.80 -4.77 -18.63
N VAL A 65 -7.84 -4.90 -19.46
CA VAL A 65 -8.22 -3.90 -20.47
C VAL A 65 -9.66 -3.43 -20.29
N ALA A 66 -9.87 -2.13 -20.42
CA ALA A 66 -11.19 -1.50 -20.47
C ALA A 66 -11.91 -1.77 -21.81
N SER A 67 -11.14 -2.03 -22.88
CA SER A 67 -11.70 -2.41 -24.18
C SER A 67 -10.89 -3.51 -24.84
N LYS A 68 -11.56 -4.63 -25.12
CA LYS A 68 -10.98 -5.74 -25.88
C LYS A 68 -10.69 -5.38 -27.34
N ALA A 69 -11.43 -4.41 -27.89
CA ALA A 69 -11.27 -4.02 -29.28
C ALA A 69 -10.01 -3.18 -29.51
N THR A 70 -9.69 -2.28 -28.57
CA THR A 70 -8.55 -1.37 -28.69
C THR A 70 -7.35 -1.80 -27.85
N GLY A 71 -7.53 -2.76 -26.93
CA GLY A 71 -6.52 -3.14 -25.95
C GLY A 71 -6.25 -2.05 -24.90
N GLN A 72 -7.13 -1.06 -24.80
CA GLN A 72 -6.95 0.05 -23.86
C GLN A 72 -6.89 -0.48 -22.42
N PRO A 73 -5.82 -0.20 -21.66
CA PRO A 73 -5.68 -0.70 -20.30
C PRO A 73 -6.74 -0.08 -19.38
N VAL A 74 -7.13 -0.82 -18.35
CA VAL A 74 -7.87 -0.22 -17.23
C VAL A 74 -6.94 0.76 -16.50
N THR A 75 -7.45 1.93 -16.17
CA THR A 75 -6.80 2.91 -15.30
C THR A 75 -7.70 3.18 -14.10
N ARG A 76 -7.17 3.88 -13.09
CA ARG A 76 -7.95 4.33 -11.93
C ARG A 76 -9.09 5.29 -12.30
N ASP A 77 -8.98 5.93 -13.46
CA ASP A 77 -9.94 6.90 -13.99
C ASP A 77 -10.85 6.29 -15.06
N ALA A 78 -10.70 4.98 -15.34
CA ALA A 78 -11.57 4.29 -16.29
C ALA A 78 -13.02 4.34 -15.78
N LEU A 79 -13.94 4.70 -16.68
CA LEU A 79 -15.36 4.79 -16.35
C LEU A 79 -15.99 3.39 -16.45
N PHE A 80 -16.72 3.02 -15.41
CA PHE A 80 -17.50 1.78 -15.33
C PHE A 80 -18.97 2.12 -15.07
N GLU A 81 -19.86 1.32 -15.66
CA GLU A 81 -21.28 1.35 -15.30
C GLU A 81 -21.46 0.84 -13.87
N LEU A 82 -22.12 1.61 -13.01
CA LEU A 82 -22.32 1.24 -11.61
C LEU A 82 -23.58 0.38 -11.39
N GLY A 83 -24.58 0.46 -12.28
CA GLY A 83 -25.88 -0.16 -12.03
C GLY A 83 -26.53 0.38 -10.76
N SER A 84 -27.03 -0.51 -9.90
CA SER A 84 -27.79 -0.15 -8.69
C SER A 84 -26.94 -0.04 -7.41
N ILE A 85 -25.68 0.39 -7.50
CA ILE A 85 -24.89 0.78 -6.34
C ILE A 85 -25.55 1.95 -5.60
#